data_AF-A0A2J8M917-F1
#
_entry.id   AF-A0A2J8M917-F1
#
_cell.length_a   1.000
_cell.length_b   1.000
_cell.length_c   1.000
_cell.angle_alpha   90.00
_cell.angle_beta   90.00
_cell.angle_gamma   90.00
#
_symmetry.space_group_name_H-M   'P 1'
#
loop_
_entity.id
_entity.type
_entity.pdbx_description
1 polymer ?
#
loop_
_entity_poly.entity_id
_entity_poly.type
_entity_poly.pdbx_seq_one_letter_code
_entity_poly.pdbx_strand_id
1 'polypeptide(L)'
;MPFQKHVYYPLTSGPEGPDVAVAAAAAGAASMACAPPSAASGPLPFFQFRPRLESVDWRRLSAIDVDKVAGAVDVLTLQENIMNITFCKLEDEKCPHCQSGVDPVLLKLIRLAQFTIEYLLHSQEFLTSQLHTLEERLRLSHCDSEQSKKLLTKQAGEIKTLKEECKRRKKMISTQQLMIEAKANYYQCHFCDKAFMNQAFLQSHIQRRHTEENSGFGHL
;
A
#
# COMPACT_ATOMS: atom_id res chain seq x y z
N MET A 1 -9.86 -19.10 30.84
CA MET A 1 -9.61 -18.64 29.48
C MET A 1 -10.81 -19.02 28.62
N PRO A 2 -11.69 -18.10 28.18
CA PRO A 2 -12.81 -18.50 27.34
C PRO A 2 -12.47 -18.26 25.86
N PHE A 3 -12.29 -19.35 25.12
CA PHE A 3 -12.47 -19.35 23.67
C PHE A 3 -13.97 -19.17 23.39
N GLN A 4 -14.44 -17.93 23.40
CA GLN A 4 -15.83 -17.60 23.10
C GLN A 4 -15.87 -16.62 21.94
N LYS A 5 -15.92 -17.18 20.74
CA LYS A 5 -16.66 -16.74 19.56
C LYS A 5 -16.31 -17.72 18.43
N HIS A 6 -17.29 -18.54 18.05
CA HIS A 6 -17.26 -19.37 16.86
C HIS A 6 -16.90 -18.49 15.65
N VAL A 7 -15.62 -18.47 15.27
CA VAL A 7 -15.20 -18.01 13.95
C VAL A 7 -15.40 -19.21 13.03
N TYR A 8 -16.64 -19.34 12.55
CA TYR A 8 -16.97 -20.24 11.46
C TYR A 8 -16.31 -19.67 10.19
N TYR A 9 -15.29 -20.33 9.66
CA TYR A 9 -14.77 -20.04 8.33
C TYR A 9 -15.74 -20.65 7.32
N PRO A 10 -16.53 -19.84 6.58
CA PRO A 10 -17.41 -20.39 5.57
C PRO A 10 -16.56 -20.92 4.42
N LEU A 11 -16.56 -22.23 4.23
CA LEU A 11 -16.06 -22.87 3.01
C LEU A 11 -17.07 -22.60 1.89
N THR A 12 -16.97 -21.44 1.25
CA THR A 12 -17.51 -21.21 -0.10
C THR A 12 -16.44 -21.74 -1.07
N SER A 13 -16.67 -22.55 -2.10
CA SER A 13 -17.87 -22.83 -2.90
C SER A 13 -17.50 -23.99 -3.84
N GLY A 14 -18.38 -24.99 -3.99
CA GLY A 14 -18.30 -25.97 -5.09
C GLY A 14 -18.84 -25.37 -6.40
N PRO A 15 -18.44 -25.86 -7.58
CA PRO A 15 -18.81 -25.26 -8.85
C PRO A 15 -20.26 -25.58 -9.20
N GLU A 16 -21.13 -24.57 -9.22
CA GLU A 16 -22.42 -24.67 -9.91
C GLU A 16 -22.20 -24.60 -11.43
N GLY A 17 -22.87 -25.50 -12.15
CA GLY A 17 -22.78 -25.65 -13.60
C GLY A 17 -23.38 -24.48 -14.40
N PRO A 18 -23.20 -24.49 -15.73
CA PRO A 18 -23.58 -23.37 -16.58
C PRO A 18 -25.06 -23.49 -16.95
N ASP A 19 -25.79 -22.39 -16.77
CA ASP A 19 -26.65 -21.80 -17.80
C ASP A 19 -27.53 -20.70 -17.17
N VAL A 20 -27.47 -19.51 -17.77
CA VAL A 20 -28.60 -18.67 -18.19
C VAL A 20 -28.05 -17.26 -18.45
N ALA A 21 -28.12 -16.86 -19.72
CA ALA A 21 -27.87 -15.52 -20.21
C ALA A 21 -28.93 -14.52 -19.71
N VAL A 22 -28.60 -13.23 -19.66
CA VAL A 22 -29.37 -12.12 -20.28
C VAL A 22 -28.57 -10.81 -20.19
N ALA A 23 -28.59 -10.07 -21.30
CA ALA A 23 -27.89 -8.83 -21.59
C ALA A 23 -28.56 -7.56 -21.00
N ALA A 24 -27.82 -6.44 -20.91
CA ALA A 24 -28.21 -5.12 -21.44
C ALA A 24 -27.14 -4.04 -21.19
N ALA A 25 -27.19 -2.99 -22.00
CA ALA A 25 -26.13 -2.06 -22.35
C ALA A 25 -26.08 -0.71 -21.57
N ALA A 26 -24.97 0.00 -21.83
CA ALA A 26 -24.86 1.45 -22.14
C ALA A 26 -24.34 2.46 -21.09
N ALA A 27 -23.14 2.99 -21.41
CA ALA A 27 -22.67 4.38 -21.44
C ALA A 27 -22.60 5.27 -20.17
N GLY A 28 -21.38 5.83 -19.93
CA GLY A 28 -21.22 7.24 -19.56
C GLY A 28 -20.40 7.58 -18.31
N ALA A 29 -19.23 8.18 -18.56
CA ALA A 29 -18.48 9.15 -17.72
C ALA A 29 -17.71 8.68 -16.47
N ALA A 30 -16.56 9.33 -16.30
CA ALA A 30 -15.45 9.03 -15.41
C ALA A 30 -15.84 8.98 -13.93
N SER A 31 -15.35 7.96 -13.22
CA SER A 31 -15.32 7.92 -11.77
C SER A 31 -14.07 7.21 -11.30
N MET A 32 -13.42 7.81 -10.30
CA MET A 32 -12.21 7.35 -9.63
C MET A 32 -12.27 5.83 -9.41
N ALA A 33 -11.35 5.09 -10.00
CA ALA A 33 -11.21 3.66 -9.76
C ALA A 33 -10.64 3.44 -8.34
N CYS A 34 -11.50 3.57 -7.33
CA CYS A 34 -11.37 2.75 -6.13
C CYS A 34 -11.63 1.32 -6.57
N ALA A 35 -10.56 0.60 -6.90
CA ALA A 35 -10.63 -0.84 -7.07
C ALA A 35 -11.30 -1.44 -5.82
N PRO A 36 -12.32 -2.30 -5.97
CA PRO A 36 -12.90 -2.99 -4.82
C PRO A 36 -11.80 -3.84 -4.16
N PRO A 37 -11.62 -3.81 -2.83
CA PRO A 37 -10.74 -4.72 -2.13
C PRO A 37 -11.45 -6.07 -2.02
N SER A 38 -11.66 -6.76 -3.14
CA SER A 38 -12.34 -8.05 -3.16
C SER A 38 -11.71 -8.99 -4.17
N ALA A 39 -10.41 -9.20 -4.01
CA ALA A 39 -9.68 -10.31 -4.63
C ALA A 39 -8.55 -10.77 -3.70
N ALA A 40 -8.79 -10.78 -2.39
CA ALA A 40 -7.79 -11.11 -1.38
C ALA A 40 -7.86 -12.56 -0.88
N SER A 41 -8.51 -13.45 -1.62
CA SER A 41 -8.44 -14.88 -1.36
C SER A 41 -7.78 -15.51 -2.58
N GLY A 42 -6.47 -15.77 -2.48
CA GLY A 42 -5.82 -16.66 -3.44
C GLY A 42 -6.51 -18.03 -3.45
N PRO A 43 -6.34 -18.84 -4.50
CA PRO A 43 -6.87 -20.20 -4.53
C PRO A 43 -6.48 -20.94 -3.25
N LEU A 44 -7.44 -21.58 -2.59
CA LEU A 44 -7.13 -22.43 -1.45
C LEU A 44 -6.13 -23.50 -1.91
N PRO A 45 -5.02 -23.71 -1.18
CA PRO A 45 -4.08 -24.76 -1.53
C PRO A 45 -4.82 -26.10 -1.50
N PHE A 46 -4.58 -26.91 -2.52
CA PHE A 46 -5.13 -28.26 -2.59
C PHE A 46 -4.66 -29.07 -1.36
N PHE A 47 -5.61 -29.54 -0.55
CA PHE A 47 -5.34 -30.37 0.62
C PHE A 47 -5.74 -31.82 0.35
N GLN A 48 -4.83 -32.73 0.68
CA GLN A 48 -5.07 -34.16 0.63
C GLN A 48 -4.34 -34.83 1.78
N PHE A 49 -5.05 -35.71 2.49
CA PHE A 49 -4.46 -36.51 3.57
C PHE A 49 -3.34 -37.41 3.04
N ARG A 50 -2.23 -37.44 3.77
CA ARG A 50 -1.08 -38.28 3.45
C ARG A 50 -1.29 -39.74 3.90
N PRO A 51 -0.74 -40.72 3.16
CA PRO A 51 -0.72 -42.10 3.64
C PRO A 51 0.15 -42.24 4.90
N ARG A 52 -0.30 -43.07 5.83
CA ARG A 52 0.37 -43.36 7.11
C ARG A 52 1.32 -44.54 6.93
N LEU A 53 2.62 -44.28 6.87
CA LEU A 53 3.64 -45.29 6.58
C LEU A 53 4.64 -45.50 7.71
N GLU A 54 4.70 -44.57 8.66
CA GLU A 54 5.70 -44.57 9.73
C GLU A 54 5.31 -45.55 10.84
N SER A 55 6.25 -46.39 11.29
CA SER A 55 6.01 -47.29 12.43
C SER A 55 5.96 -46.51 13.74
N VAL A 56 5.18 -47.01 14.70
CA VAL A 56 5.10 -46.40 16.03
C VAL A 56 6.35 -46.73 16.86
N ASP A 57 7.03 -45.70 17.37
CA ASP A 57 8.04 -45.88 18.43
C ASP A 57 7.37 -45.99 19.80
N TRP A 58 6.99 -47.21 20.16
CA TRP A 58 6.33 -47.52 21.42
C TRP A 58 7.17 -47.14 22.65
N ARG A 59 8.50 -47.23 22.56
CA ARG A 59 9.37 -46.90 23.69
C ARG A 59 9.31 -45.40 23.97
N ARG A 60 9.47 -44.59 22.92
CA ARG A 60 9.39 -43.13 23.02
C ARG A 60 8.01 -42.70 23.50
N LEU A 61 6.94 -43.28 22.94
CA LEU A 61 5.58 -42.95 23.36
C LEU A 61 5.32 -43.32 24.83
N SER A 62 5.81 -44.47 25.29
CA SER A 62 5.65 -44.91 26.68
C SER A 62 6.42 -44.08 27.70
N ALA A 63 7.48 -43.39 27.27
CA ALA A 63 8.28 -42.53 28.15
C ALA A 63 7.62 -41.17 28.42
N ILE A 64 6.56 -40.82 27.68
CA ILE A 64 5.86 -39.55 27.82
C ILE A 64 4.87 -39.64 28.98
N ASP A 65 5.09 -38.83 30.01
CA ASP A 65 4.16 -38.63 31.11
C ASP A 65 3.08 -37.62 30.69
N VAL A 66 1.90 -38.13 30.32
CA VAL A 66 0.77 -37.33 29.82
C VAL A 66 0.20 -36.39 30.88
N ASP A 67 0.18 -36.81 32.15
CA ASP A 67 -0.34 -35.98 33.25
C ASP A 67 0.58 -34.79 33.50
N LYS A 68 1.90 -35.02 33.44
CA LYS A 68 2.88 -33.94 33.51
C LYS A 68 2.77 -32.99 32.32
N VAL A 69 2.62 -33.51 31.09
CA VAL A 69 2.45 -32.68 29.88
C VAL A 69 1.22 -31.80 30.01
N ALA A 70 0.10 -32.35 30.49
CA ALA A 70 -1.14 -31.60 30.70
C ALA A 70 -1.01 -30.57 31.83
N GLY A 71 -0.44 -30.97 32.98
CA GLY A 71 -0.30 -30.11 34.15
C GLY A 71 0.67 -28.94 33.94
N ALA A 72 1.74 -29.16 33.18
CA ALA A 72 2.73 -28.14 32.85
C ALA A 72 2.43 -27.38 31.55
N VAL A 73 1.44 -27.82 30.77
CA VAL A 73 1.18 -27.34 29.40
C VAL A 73 2.47 -27.40 28.56
N ASP A 74 3.12 -28.55 28.58
CA ASP A 74 4.40 -28.76 27.92
C ASP A 74 4.22 -28.89 26.40
N VAL A 75 4.11 -27.75 25.74
CA VAL A 75 3.95 -27.65 24.29
C VAL A 75 5.16 -28.20 23.54
N LEU A 76 6.36 -28.14 24.13
CA LEU A 76 7.57 -28.64 23.47
C LEU A 76 7.50 -30.16 23.30
N THR A 77 7.16 -30.89 24.37
CA THR A 77 6.94 -32.34 24.28
C THR A 77 5.87 -32.69 23.26
N LEU A 78 4.77 -31.90 23.16
CA LEU A 78 3.75 -32.12 22.13
C LEU A 78 4.30 -31.88 20.72
N GLN A 79 5.02 -30.77 20.49
CA GLN A 79 5.61 -30.43 19.19
C GLN A 79 6.63 -31.46 18.72
N GLU A 80 7.46 -31.98 19.61
CA GLU A 80 8.47 -33.00 19.26
C GLU A 80 7.83 -34.31 18.79
N ASN A 81 6.63 -34.63 19.26
CA ASN A 81 5.94 -35.90 19.00
C ASN A 81 4.81 -35.78 17.97
N ILE A 82 4.37 -34.56 17.62
CA ILE A 82 3.18 -34.34 16.80
C ILE A 82 3.28 -35.02 15.43
N MET A 83 4.44 -35.01 14.78
CA MET A 83 4.64 -35.65 13.48
C MET A 83 4.49 -37.17 13.56
N ASN A 84 5.17 -37.79 14.53
CA ASN A 84 5.14 -39.23 14.72
C ASN A 84 3.72 -39.71 15.06
N ILE A 85 2.99 -38.97 15.90
CA ILE A 85 1.59 -39.31 16.24
C ILE A 85 0.68 -39.10 15.02
N THR A 86 0.87 -38.01 14.29
CA THR A 86 0.01 -37.60 13.17
C THR A 86 0.22 -38.45 11.93
N PHE A 87 1.36 -39.13 11.74
CA PHE A 87 1.64 -39.89 10.51
C PHE A 87 1.96 -41.37 10.73
N CYS A 88 1.88 -41.87 11.98
CA CYS A 88 2.11 -43.28 12.25
C CYS A 88 1.00 -44.20 11.70
N LYS A 89 1.44 -45.39 11.30
CA LYS A 89 0.63 -46.54 10.89
C LYS A 89 0.25 -47.35 12.13
N LEU A 90 -1.04 -47.68 12.28
CA LEU A 90 -1.58 -48.36 13.46
C LEU A 90 -2.37 -49.64 13.12
N GLU A 91 -2.65 -49.87 11.84
CA GLU A 91 -3.53 -50.94 11.38
C GLU A 91 -2.98 -52.33 11.65
N ASP A 92 -1.66 -52.47 11.62
CA ASP A 92 -0.95 -53.74 11.75
C ASP A 92 -0.24 -53.89 13.11
N GLU A 93 -0.33 -52.87 13.96
CA GLU A 93 0.34 -52.83 15.25
C GLU A 93 -0.37 -53.76 16.27
N LYS A 94 0.44 -54.51 17.02
CA LYS A 94 -0.04 -55.44 18.05
C LYS A 94 0.44 -55.01 19.41
N CYS A 95 -0.40 -55.24 20.42
CA CYS A 95 -0.05 -55.00 21.81
C CYS A 95 1.21 -55.84 22.17
N PRO A 96 2.30 -55.22 22.65
CA PRO A 96 3.52 -55.95 23.02
C PRO A 96 3.31 -56.99 24.13
N HIS A 97 2.29 -56.80 24.98
CA HIS A 97 2.01 -57.68 26.14
C HIS A 97 1.12 -58.88 25.81
N CYS A 98 0.07 -58.69 25.00
CA CYS A 98 -0.92 -59.75 24.73
C CYS A 98 -1.02 -60.16 23.26
N GLN A 99 -0.21 -59.55 22.37
CA GLN A 99 -0.19 -59.82 20.92
C GLN A 99 -1.54 -59.62 20.21
N SER A 100 -2.52 -59.04 20.89
CA SER A 100 -3.82 -58.70 20.34
C SER A 100 -3.71 -57.41 19.52
N GLY A 101 -4.50 -57.33 18.45
CA GLY A 101 -4.64 -56.09 17.69
C GLY A 101 -5.32 -55.00 18.51
N VAL A 102 -5.16 -53.75 18.08
CA VAL A 102 -5.87 -52.61 18.66
C VAL A 102 -7.37 -52.77 18.41
N ASP A 103 -8.19 -52.42 19.40
CA ASP A 103 -9.65 -52.42 19.27
C ASP A 103 -10.08 -51.59 18.03
N PRO A 104 -10.98 -52.11 17.16
CA PRO A 104 -11.36 -51.41 15.93
C PRO A 104 -12.01 -50.04 16.13
N VAL A 105 -12.71 -49.81 17.25
CA VAL A 105 -13.33 -48.52 17.57
C VAL A 105 -12.26 -47.53 18.02
N LEU A 106 -11.33 -47.95 18.89
CA LEU A 106 -10.18 -47.14 19.28
C LEU A 106 -9.30 -46.79 18.08
N LEU A 107 -9.05 -47.72 17.17
CA LEU A 107 -8.30 -47.47 15.95
C LEU A 107 -8.97 -46.40 15.07
N LYS A 108 -10.31 -46.45 14.94
CA LYS A 108 -11.07 -45.41 14.23
C LYS A 108 -10.95 -44.05 14.92
N LEU A 109 -11.06 -44.01 16.24
CA LEU A 109 -10.91 -42.77 17.02
C LEU A 109 -9.53 -42.15 16.81
N ILE A 110 -8.46 -42.96 16.90
CA ILE A 110 -7.10 -42.47 16.70
C ILE A 110 -6.91 -41.98 15.26
N ARG A 111 -7.38 -42.73 14.25
CA ARG A 111 -7.31 -42.28 12.85
C ARG A 111 -8.02 -40.95 12.62
N LEU A 112 -9.20 -40.74 13.21
CA LEU A 112 -9.91 -39.46 13.15
C LEU A 112 -9.12 -38.35 13.86
N ALA A 113 -8.50 -38.64 15.01
CA ALA A 113 -7.64 -37.68 15.69
C ALA A 113 -6.44 -37.30 14.81
N GLN A 114 -5.79 -38.27 14.17
CA GLN A 114 -4.66 -38.01 13.28
C GLN A 114 -5.05 -37.17 12.05
N PHE A 115 -6.19 -37.47 11.39
CA PHE A 115 -6.69 -36.61 10.29
C PHE A 115 -7.03 -35.21 10.78
N THR A 116 -7.62 -35.10 11.97
CA THR A 116 -7.92 -33.80 12.58
C THR A 116 -6.64 -33.00 12.81
N ILE A 117 -5.60 -33.62 13.39
CA ILE A 117 -4.32 -32.95 13.64
C ILE A 117 -3.64 -32.54 12.32
N GLU A 118 -3.63 -33.42 11.31
CA GLU A 118 -3.06 -33.10 9.99
C GLU A 118 -3.76 -31.89 9.35
N TYR A 119 -5.09 -31.84 9.40
CA TYR A 119 -5.85 -30.70 8.89
C TYR A 119 -5.60 -29.43 9.69
N LEU A 120 -5.46 -29.52 11.02
CA LEU A 120 -5.13 -28.37 11.87
C LEU A 120 -3.73 -27.83 11.56
N LEU A 121 -2.75 -28.70 11.35
CA LEU A 121 -1.39 -28.31 10.96
C LEU A 121 -1.37 -27.64 9.59
N HIS A 122 -2.07 -28.20 8.61
CA HIS A 122 -2.24 -27.58 7.29
C HIS A 122 -2.91 -26.20 7.40
N SER A 123 -3.98 -26.10 8.18
CA SER A 123 -4.70 -24.85 8.40
C SER A 123 -3.80 -23.80 9.06
N GLN A 124 -2.99 -24.20 10.04
CA GLN A 124 -2.03 -23.32 10.70
C GLN A 124 -0.99 -22.79 9.71
N GLU A 125 -0.39 -23.65 8.88
CA GLU A 125 0.59 -23.26 7.86
C GLU A 125 -0.04 -22.31 6.83
N PHE A 126 -1.23 -22.66 6.33
CA PHE A 126 -1.96 -21.84 5.37
C PHE A 126 -2.31 -20.45 5.93
N LEU A 127 -2.87 -20.39 7.14
CA LEU A 127 -3.22 -19.13 7.79
C LEU A 127 -1.97 -18.29 8.08
N THR A 128 -0.87 -18.91 8.53
CA THR A 128 0.40 -18.22 8.80
C THR A 128 0.97 -17.61 7.52
N SER A 129 0.96 -18.35 6.41
CA SER A 129 1.41 -17.87 5.11
C SER A 129 0.56 -16.71 4.57
N GLN A 130 -0.77 -16.80 4.72
CA GLN A 130 -1.67 -15.71 4.34
C GLN A 130 -1.45 -14.46 5.19
N LEU A 131 -1.28 -14.60 6.51
CA LEU A 131 -0.98 -13.48 7.40
C LEU A 131 0.30 -12.77 6.98
N HIS A 132 1.40 -13.52 6.78
CA HIS A 132 2.66 -12.95 6.33
C HIS A 132 2.52 -12.20 4.98
N THR A 133 1.75 -12.77 4.05
CA THR A 133 1.49 -12.13 2.74
C THR A 133 0.73 -10.81 2.89
N LEU A 134 -0.28 -10.77 3.76
CA LEU A 134 -1.05 -9.56 4.03
C LEU A 134 -0.23 -8.50 4.78
N GLU A 135 0.55 -8.91 5.78
CA GLU A 135 1.46 -8.04 6.53
C GLU A 135 2.49 -7.38 5.60
N GLU A 136 3.11 -8.14 4.70
CA GLU A 136 4.07 -7.61 3.75
C GLU A 136 3.43 -6.61 2.78
N ARG A 137 2.23 -6.93 2.28
CA ARG A 137 1.47 -6.02 1.40
C ARG A 137 1.12 -4.72 2.12
N LEU A 138 0.69 -4.80 3.37
CA LEU A 138 0.40 -3.64 4.20
C LEU A 138 1.66 -2.79 4.41
N ARG A 139 2.79 -3.43 4.73
CA ARG A 139 4.09 -2.76 4.92
C ARG A 139 4.53 -2.00 3.67
N LEU A 140 4.42 -2.62 2.49
CA LEU A 140 4.75 -1.99 1.21
C LEU A 140 3.83 -0.79 0.92
N SER A 141 2.51 -0.99 1.03
CA SER A 141 1.53 0.09 0.83
C SER A 141 1.75 1.27 1.78
N HIS A 142 2.10 1.01 3.03
CA HIS A 142 2.45 2.04 4.01
C HIS A 142 3.71 2.81 3.60
N CYS A 143 4.76 2.11 3.14
CA CYS A 143 5.99 2.75 2.65
C CYS A 143 5.71 3.67 1.44
N ASP A 144 4.93 3.21 0.48
CA ASP A 144 4.56 3.98 -0.71
C ASP A 144 3.74 5.24 -0.34
N SER A 145 2.81 5.10 0.61
CA SER A 145 2.01 6.20 1.12
C SER A 145 2.88 7.27 1.80
N GLU A 146 3.82 6.84 2.66
CA GLU A 146 4.74 7.75 3.34
C GLU A 146 5.71 8.43 2.36
N GLN A 147 6.20 7.72 1.35
CA GLN A 147 7.01 8.31 0.28
C GLN A 147 6.22 9.35 -0.51
N SER A 148 4.98 9.03 -0.89
CA SER A 148 4.09 9.94 -1.62
C SER A 148 3.80 11.20 -0.81
N LYS A 149 3.54 11.06 0.49
CA LYS A 149 3.33 12.18 1.42
C LYS A 149 4.57 13.07 1.51
N LYS A 150 5.78 12.51 1.60
CA LYS A 150 7.04 13.29 1.56
C LYS A 150 7.15 14.08 0.27
N LEU A 151 6.88 13.46 -0.89
CA LEU A 151 6.92 14.15 -2.18
C LEU A 151 5.90 15.31 -2.23
N LEU A 152 4.68 15.10 -1.76
CA LEU A 152 3.65 16.15 -1.69
C LEU A 152 4.08 17.31 -0.80
N THR A 153 4.66 17.05 0.38
CA THR A 153 5.16 18.13 1.26
C THR A 153 6.29 18.93 0.60
N LYS A 154 7.19 18.27 -0.13
CA LYS A 154 8.26 18.94 -0.88
C LYS A 154 7.69 19.83 -1.99
N GLN A 155 6.79 19.31 -2.81
CA GLN A 155 6.14 20.06 -3.88
C GLN A 155 5.33 21.24 -3.34
N ALA A 156 4.62 21.08 -2.23
CA ALA A 156 3.93 22.18 -1.56
C ALA A 156 4.89 23.29 -1.11
N GLY A 157 6.07 22.91 -0.60
CA GLY A 157 7.16 23.83 -0.27
C GLY A 157 7.67 24.60 -1.49
N GLU A 158 7.95 23.91 -2.59
CA GLU A 158 8.38 24.52 -3.86
C GLU A 158 7.33 25.48 -4.45
N ILE A 159 6.05 25.11 -4.39
CA ILE A 159 4.96 25.99 -4.83
C ILE A 159 4.92 27.26 -3.97
N LYS A 160 5.15 27.15 -2.64
CA LYS A 160 5.17 28.30 -1.75
C LYS A 160 6.32 29.25 -2.10
N THR A 161 7.52 28.74 -2.27
CA THR A 161 8.70 29.57 -2.62
C THR A 161 8.53 30.21 -4.01
N LEU A 162 8.02 29.47 -4.99
CA LEU A 162 7.73 30.00 -6.33
C LEU A 162 6.64 31.10 -6.29
N LYS A 163 5.61 30.96 -5.45
CA LYS A 163 4.59 32.00 -5.26
C LYS A 163 5.17 33.27 -4.66
N GLU A 164 6.04 33.14 -3.65
CA GLU A 164 6.74 34.27 -3.03
C GLU A 164 7.65 34.99 -4.04
N GLU A 165 8.39 34.22 -4.85
CA GLU A 165 9.24 34.73 -5.91
C GLU A 165 8.44 35.44 -7.01
N CYS A 166 7.32 34.87 -7.45
CA CYS A 166 6.40 35.51 -8.40
C CYS A 166 5.88 36.83 -7.84
N LYS A 167 5.49 36.88 -6.56
CA LYS A 167 5.02 38.10 -5.91
C LYS A 167 6.12 39.16 -5.86
N ARG A 168 7.37 38.77 -5.56
CA ARG A 168 8.54 39.64 -5.54
C ARG A 168 8.83 40.23 -6.91
N ARG A 169 8.85 39.40 -7.96
CA ARG A 169 9.06 39.85 -9.36
C ARG A 169 7.95 40.79 -9.83
N LYS A 170 6.68 40.50 -9.52
CA LYS A 170 5.55 41.40 -9.84
C LYS A 170 5.71 42.79 -9.21
N LYS A 171 6.13 42.86 -7.94
CA LYS A 171 6.42 44.15 -7.29
C LYS A 171 7.56 44.90 -7.98
N MET A 172 8.65 44.21 -8.29
CA MET A 172 9.80 44.81 -8.98
C MET A 172 9.43 45.39 -10.34
N ILE A 173 8.68 44.64 -11.15
CA ILE A 173 8.19 45.10 -12.46
C ILE A 173 7.26 46.31 -12.29
N SER A 174 6.33 46.28 -11.34
CA SER A 174 5.44 47.41 -11.08
C SER A 174 6.20 48.68 -10.69
N THR A 175 7.25 48.57 -9.86
CA THR A 175 8.10 49.71 -9.51
C THR A 175 8.90 50.23 -10.70
N GLN A 176 9.45 49.33 -11.52
CA GLN A 176 10.16 49.73 -12.75
C GLN A 176 9.23 50.43 -13.75
N GLN A 177 8.01 49.91 -13.94
CA GLN A 177 7.01 50.51 -14.82
C GLN A 177 6.65 51.93 -14.37
N LEU A 178 6.45 52.14 -13.06
CA LEU A 178 6.18 53.46 -12.50
C LEU A 178 7.34 54.45 -12.70
N MET A 179 8.59 53.98 -12.61
CA MET A 179 9.77 54.80 -12.92
C MET A 179 9.86 55.17 -14.42
N ILE A 180 9.52 54.24 -15.32
CA ILE A 180 9.50 54.49 -16.77
C ILE A 180 8.39 55.48 -17.13
N GLU A 181 7.18 55.30 -16.61
CA GLU A 181 6.04 56.22 -16.83
C GLU A 181 6.36 57.61 -16.30
N ALA A 182 6.95 57.72 -15.10
CA ALA A 182 7.41 59.00 -14.59
C ALA A 182 8.40 59.67 -15.57
N LYS A 183 9.36 58.94 -16.13
CA LYS A 183 10.32 59.49 -17.11
C LYS A 183 9.68 59.84 -18.46
N ALA A 184 8.69 59.08 -18.91
CA ALA A 184 7.98 59.28 -20.17
C ALA A 184 6.97 60.45 -20.13
N ASN A 185 6.50 60.83 -18.94
CA ASN A 185 5.58 61.97 -18.74
C ASN A 185 6.28 63.36 -18.78
N TYR A 186 7.57 63.41 -19.10
CA TYR A 186 8.31 64.66 -19.32
C TYR A 186 8.79 64.75 -20.77
N TYR A 187 8.70 65.94 -21.34
CA TYR A 187 9.17 66.26 -22.69
C TYR A 187 10.64 66.69 -22.63
N GLN A 188 11.56 65.81 -23.04
CA GLN A 188 13.00 66.08 -23.05
C GLN A 188 13.42 66.92 -24.27
N CYS A 189 14.34 67.86 -24.06
CA CYS A 189 15.00 68.56 -25.15
C CYS A 189 16.02 67.65 -25.82
N HIS A 190 16.07 67.64 -27.15
CA HIS A 190 17.04 66.84 -27.90
C HIS A 190 18.41 67.49 -28.02
N PHE A 191 18.51 68.79 -27.71
CA PHE A 191 19.74 69.58 -27.82
C PHE A 191 20.44 69.79 -26.46
N CYS A 192 19.79 69.48 -25.34
CA CYS A 192 20.39 69.50 -24.00
C CYS A 192 19.61 68.62 -23.01
N ASP A 193 20.19 68.34 -21.84
CA ASP A 193 19.61 67.41 -20.86
C ASP A 193 18.39 67.93 -20.07
N LYS A 194 17.72 69.00 -20.53
CA LYS A 194 16.55 69.58 -19.85
C LYS A 194 15.26 68.86 -20.22
N ALA A 195 14.42 68.58 -19.21
CA ALA A 195 13.10 67.98 -19.36
C ALA A 195 12.01 68.94 -18.86
N PHE A 196 10.86 68.94 -19.54
CA PHE A 196 9.76 69.87 -19.29
C PHE A 196 8.45 69.13 -19.04
N MET A 197 7.60 69.66 -18.16
CA MET A 197 6.33 69.03 -17.78
C MET A 197 5.25 69.10 -18.86
N ASN A 198 5.38 69.98 -19.84
CA ASN A 198 4.46 70.06 -20.98
C ASN A 198 5.22 70.37 -22.28
N GLN A 199 4.60 70.05 -23.42
CA GLN A 199 5.17 70.29 -24.73
C GLN A 199 5.39 71.79 -25.01
N ALA A 200 4.49 72.66 -24.55
CA ALA A 200 4.60 74.11 -24.79
C ALA A 200 5.86 74.74 -24.18
N PHE A 201 6.24 74.33 -22.98
CA PHE A 201 7.45 74.78 -22.30
C PHE A 201 8.70 74.24 -23.00
N LEU A 202 8.69 72.98 -23.44
CA LEU A 202 9.77 72.43 -24.27
C LEU A 202 9.95 73.26 -25.55
N GLN A 203 8.86 73.51 -26.30
CA GLN A 203 8.91 74.31 -27.54
C GLN A 203 9.43 75.72 -27.27
N SER A 204 8.97 76.38 -26.21
CA SER A 204 9.47 77.71 -25.82
C SER A 204 10.96 77.71 -25.46
N HIS A 205 11.46 76.62 -24.89
CA HIS A 205 12.86 76.47 -24.55
C HIS A 205 13.72 76.28 -25.80
N ILE A 206 13.32 75.39 -26.72
CA ILE A 206 14.01 75.16 -28.00
C ILE A 206 14.10 76.47 -28.78
N GLN A 207 12.98 77.20 -28.89
CA GLN A 207 12.93 78.47 -29.63
C GLN A 207 13.85 79.56 -29.06
N ARG A 208 14.13 79.55 -27.75
CA ARG A 208 14.93 80.59 -27.08
C ARG A 208 16.41 80.24 -26.92
N ARG A 209 16.75 78.96 -26.90
CA ARG A 209 18.09 78.48 -26.54
C ARG A 209 18.77 77.64 -27.62
N HIS A 210 18.00 77.10 -28.56
CA HIS A 210 18.46 76.23 -29.65
C HIS A 210 17.94 76.70 -31.02
N THR A 211 17.71 78.01 -31.18
CA THR A 211 17.11 78.62 -32.36
C THR A 211 17.92 78.37 -33.65
N GLU A 212 19.25 78.35 -33.52
CA GLU A 212 20.20 78.09 -34.61
C GLU A 212 20.20 76.61 -35.04
N GLU A 213 20.12 75.67 -34.08
CA GLU A 213 20.15 74.22 -34.32
C GLU A 213 18.80 73.65 -34.77
N ASN A 214 17.69 74.24 -34.33
CA ASN A 214 16.33 73.85 -34.73
C ASN A 214 16.08 74.03 -36.23
N SER A 215 16.78 74.98 -36.87
CA SER A 215 16.65 75.30 -38.28
C SER A 215 17.32 74.27 -39.21
N GLY A 216 18.13 73.35 -38.67
CA GLY A 216 18.83 72.30 -39.43
C GLY A 216 18.09 70.95 -39.52
N PHE A 217 17.04 70.73 -38.72
CA PHE A 217 16.37 69.41 -38.63
C PHE A 217 15.13 69.27 -39.53
N GLY A 218 14.76 70.33 -40.27
CA GLY A 218 13.58 70.36 -41.16
C GLY A 218 13.84 69.94 -42.62
N HIS A 219 15.04 69.47 -42.94
CA HIS A 219 15.43 69.08 -44.30
C HIS A 219 16.13 67.71 -44.28
N LEU A 220 15.36 66.64 -44.15
CA LEU A 220 15.62 65.28 -44.65
C LEU A 220 14.35 64.43 -44.48
#